data_AF-A0A8T5UGM6-F1
#
_entry.id   AF-A0A8T5UGM6-F1
#
_cell.length_a   1.000
_cell.length_b   1.000
_cell.length_c   1.000
_cell.angle_alpha   90.00
_cell.angle_beta   90.00
_cell.angle_gamma   90.00
#
_symmetry.space_group_name_H-M   'P 1'
#
loop_
_entity.id
_entity.type
_entity.pdbx_description
1 polymer ?
#
loop_
_entity_poly.entity_id
_entity_poly.type
_entity_poly.pdbx_seq_one_letter_code
_entity_poly.pdbx_strand_id
1 'polypeptide(L)'
;MIFQGLLNISSIYLDNEDSLFNRLDQFFLDKINLLVETNELNIKDLDKSFPKLLEIIKENLLKMGFVEEELENAFLDPFINIDNLEFGTFSSIHQLYDLKLAPIIYEIFLEKIIDYLVDINDVIQFMLNLKSANFLSLEFIVELRNLKDLLNKYPEKKEHLKKYLQIQDKLEKKLEINKSKIELLEDLPDLKEKLQLLYLIYRIISFFHLEKKFDFTHLKNYLSDNIDEWLITIPLVTLRNPDLYYCGLYLADQLNLKLDKKKVREFLFNLYEEGIDEFEAPIIQATDGVYYLLKATQYMKVWLTNEQLSKLIETDPKFFDVSYLKNLETSQLVVILKIYGFIHARNVDDNIYAILEELEQRITPEGIKQFRDGFVSSEATYYVVFCYYMRNTLEKLKEYGLLESIISRIYRNLELLEFSEDTNFDLISELLYSFENLKLFNCIETREMILKMAKYLFPPEIVEKLSTSSELSRIQARFRHLKVNRITGETNY
;
A
#
# COMPACT_ATOMS: atom_id res chain seq x y z
N MET A 1 -4.97 0.07 5.77
CA MET A 1 -4.69 -0.67 4.50
C MET A 1 -4.39 -2.16 4.71
N ILE A 2 -3.32 -2.57 5.43
CA ILE A 2 -2.93 -4.00 5.55
C ILE A 2 -3.93 -4.86 6.35
N PHE A 3 -4.92 -4.25 6.99
CA PHE A 3 -6.01 -4.95 7.66
C PHE A 3 -7.22 -5.19 6.75
N GLN A 4 -7.38 -4.49 5.63
CA GLN A 4 -8.61 -4.52 4.83
C GLN A 4 -9.00 -5.94 4.39
N GLY A 5 -8.03 -6.77 4.00
CA GLY A 5 -8.29 -8.17 3.66
C GLY A 5 -8.79 -8.99 4.86
N LEU A 6 -8.25 -8.72 6.06
CA LEU A 6 -8.71 -9.34 7.30
C LEU A 6 -10.12 -8.88 7.66
N LEU A 7 -10.42 -7.59 7.50
CA LEU A 7 -11.74 -7.02 7.76
C LEU A 7 -12.77 -7.60 6.80
N ASN A 8 -12.42 -7.73 5.51
CA ASN A 8 -13.26 -8.40 4.52
C ASN A 8 -13.54 -9.87 4.91
N ILE A 9 -12.52 -10.63 5.27
CA ILE A 9 -12.68 -12.02 5.73
C ILE A 9 -13.56 -12.10 6.99
N SER A 10 -13.29 -11.23 7.97
CA SER A 10 -14.00 -11.18 9.23
C SER A 10 -15.46 -10.82 9.02
N SER A 11 -15.74 -9.81 8.19
CA SER A 11 -17.08 -9.36 7.86
C SER A 11 -17.91 -10.44 7.19
N ILE A 12 -17.33 -11.23 6.29
CA ILE A 12 -18.04 -12.35 5.65
C ILE A 12 -18.28 -13.49 6.65
N TYR A 13 -17.37 -13.69 7.61
CA TYR A 13 -17.48 -14.76 8.58
C TYR A 13 -18.39 -14.41 9.78
N LEU A 14 -18.37 -13.15 10.23
CA LEU A 14 -19.07 -12.66 11.41
C LEU A 14 -20.48 -12.18 11.05
N ASP A 15 -21.50 -12.92 11.47
CA ASP A 15 -22.89 -12.66 11.11
C ASP A 15 -23.50 -11.51 11.95
N ASN A 16 -22.93 -11.19 13.13
CA ASN A 16 -23.50 -10.21 14.07
C ASN A 16 -22.68 -8.91 14.24
N GLU A 17 -21.72 -8.64 13.35
CA GLU A 17 -20.88 -7.44 13.43
C GLU A 17 -21.68 -6.12 13.35
N ASP A 18 -22.79 -6.10 12.60
CA ASP A 18 -23.64 -4.91 12.48
C ASP A 18 -24.23 -4.47 13.82
N SER A 19 -24.43 -5.41 14.75
CA SER A 19 -24.87 -5.05 16.10
C SER A 19 -23.83 -4.21 16.83
N LEU A 20 -22.53 -4.42 16.58
CA LEU A 20 -21.48 -3.60 17.17
C LEU A 20 -21.52 -2.20 16.55
N PHE A 21 -21.54 -2.11 15.21
CA PHE A 21 -21.53 -0.83 14.49
C PHE A 21 -22.72 0.05 14.87
N ASN A 22 -23.94 -0.49 14.89
CA ASN A 22 -25.13 0.27 15.28
C ASN A 22 -25.05 0.83 16.71
N ARG A 23 -24.41 0.10 17.64
CA ARG A 23 -24.23 0.56 19.02
C ARG A 23 -23.16 1.64 19.12
N LEU A 24 -22.10 1.54 18.31
CA LEU A 24 -21.09 2.59 18.20
C LEU A 24 -21.69 3.88 17.63
N ASP A 25 -22.45 3.78 16.55
CA ASP A 25 -23.10 4.96 15.94
C ASP A 25 -24.03 5.63 16.92
N GLN A 26 -24.91 4.85 17.57
CA GLN A 26 -25.83 5.40 18.56
C GLN A 26 -25.05 6.18 19.63
N PHE A 27 -23.96 5.60 20.14
CA PHE A 27 -23.13 6.25 21.14
C PHE A 27 -22.50 7.56 20.64
N PHE A 28 -21.87 7.57 19.47
CA PHE A 28 -21.19 8.77 18.96
C PHE A 28 -22.18 9.82 18.46
N LEU A 29 -23.25 9.43 17.76
CA LEU A 29 -24.29 10.34 17.30
C LEU A 29 -25.01 11.01 18.47
N ASP A 30 -25.24 10.32 19.59
CA ASP A 30 -25.80 10.96 20.79
C ASP A 30 -24.89 12.07 21.34
N LYS A 31 -23.57 11.88 21.29
CA LYS A 31 -22.59 12.93 21.68
C LYS A 31 -22.57 14.08 20.69
N ILE A 32 -22.62 13.78 19.40
CA ILE A 32 -22.63 14.78 18.32
C ILE A 32 -23.91 15.61 18.37
N ASN A 33 -25.06 14.97 18.58
CA ASN A 33 -26.37 15.62 18.68
C ASN A 33 -26.38 16.72 19.74
N LEU A 34 -25.86 16.44 20.93
CA LEU A 34 -25.76 17.43 22.02
C LEU A 34 -25.02 18.71 21.58
N LEU A 35 -23.97 18.57 20.77
CA LEU A 35 -23.13 19.68 20.34
C LEU A 35 -23.69 20.41 19.12
N VAL A 36 -24.43 19.70 18.27
CA VAL A 36 -25.22 20.32 17.21
C VAL A 36 -26.35 21.15 17.81
N GLU A 37 -27.03 20.63 18.85
CA GLU A 37 -28.09 21.35 19.57
C GLU A 37 -27.56 22.61 20.29
N THR A 38 -26.35 22.59 20.82
CA THR A 38 -25.69 23.78 21.41
C THR A 38 -25.05 24.72 20.37
N ASN A 39 -25.21 24.45 19.06
CA ASN A 39 -24.55 25.16 17.95
C ASN A 39 -23.01 25.18 18.04
N GLU A 40 -22.41 24.23 18.75
CA GLU A 40 -20.95 24.09 18.81
C GLU A 40 -20.36 23.42 17.57
N LEU A 41 -21.17 22.60 16.89
CA LEU A 41 -20.88 21.99 15.60
C LEU A 41 -21.88 22.49 14.55
N ASN A 42 -21.38 23.01 13.43
CA ASN A 42 -22.20 23.51 12.34
C ASN A 42 -21.55 23.22 10.99
N ILE A 43 -22.31 22.59 10.08
CA ILE A 43 -21.83 22.23 8.75
C ILE A 43 -21.45 23.45 7.88
N LYS A 44 -21.97 24.64 8.21
CA LYS A 44 -21.59 25.88 7.52
C LYS A 44 -20.22 26.42 7.94
N ASP A 45 -19.69 25.94 9.06
CA ASP A 45 -18.38 26.33 9.62
C ASP A 45 -17.53 25.07 9.83
N LEU A 46 -17.24 24.37 8.73
CA LEU A 46 -16.51 23.10 8.72
C LEU A 46 -15.09 23.23 9.28
N ASP A 47 -14.39 24.31 8.94
CA ASP A 47 -13.01 24.55 9.37
C ASP A 47 -12.86 24.55 10.90
N LYS A 48 -13.89 25.03 11.61
CA LYS A 48 -13.94 25.01 13.07
C LYS A 48 -14.62 23.75 13.62
N SER A 49 -15.65 23.25 12.96
CA SER A 49 -16.47 22.15 13.47
C SER A 49 -15.78 20.79 13.32
N PHE A 50 -15.03 20.59 12.24
CA PHE A 50 -14.40 19.31 11.97
C PHE A 50 -13.26 18.97 12.96
N PRO A 51 -12.33 19.89 13.30
CA PRO A 51 -11.34 19.63 14.34
C PRO A 51 -11.96 19.31 15.70
N LYS A 52 -13.03 20.02 16.08
CA LYS A 52 -13.78 19.73 17.30
C LYS A 52 -14.41 18.34 17.28
N LEU A 53 -15.06 17.98 16.17
CA LEU A 53 -15.67 16.67 15.99
C LEU A 53 -14.63 15.55 16.17
N LEU A 54 -13.44 15.70 15.55
CA LEU A 54 -12.32 14.78 15.72
C LEU A 54 -11.85 14.71 17.18
N GLU A 55 -11.72 15.85 17.87
CA GLU A 55 -11.31 15.91 19.28
C GLU A 55 -12.28 15.14 20.18
N ILE A 56 -13.60 15.34 20.01
CA ILE A 56 -14.63 14.65 20.79
C ILE A 56 -14.59 13.14 20.55
N ILE A 57 -14.41 12.72 19.30
CA ILE A 57 -14.26 11.30 18.97
C ILE A 57 -13.00 10.73 19.63
N LYS A 58 -11.85 11.40 19.47
CA LYS A 58 -10.56 10.99 20.08
C LYS A 58 -10.71 10.84 21.60
N GLU A 59 -11.29 11.82 22.29
CA GLU A 59 -11.49 11.77 23.73
C GLU A 59 -12.35 10.57 24.17
N ASN A 60 -13.43 10.28 23.45
CA ASN A 60 -14.31 9.16 23.80
C ASN A 60 -13.62 7.81 23.53
N LEU A 61 -12.85 7.70 22.45
CA LEU A 61 -12.06 6.50 22.16
C LEU A 61 -10.98 6.27 23.23
N LEU A 62 -10.28 7.32 23.67
CA LEU A 62 -9.34 7.23 24.79
C LEU A 62 -10.02 6.72 26.07
N LYS A 63 -11.22 7.22 26.38
CA LYS A 63 -12.02 6.75 27.54
C LYS A 63 -12.44 5.28 27.41
N MET A 64 -12.54 4.75 26.19
CA MET A 64 -12.83 3.33 25.94
C MET A 64 -11.59 2.43 26.08
N GLY A 65 -10.40 3.02 26.18
CA GLY A 65 -9.14 2.31 26.41
C GLY A 65 -8.25 2.17 25.16
N PHE A 66 -8.49 2.95 24.10
CA PHE A 66 -7.54 3.08 23.00
C PHE A 66 -6.30 3.87 23.44
N VAL A 67 -5.15 3.57 22.82
CA VAL A 67 -3.91 4.30 23.07
C VAL A 67 -3.87 5.55 22.18
N GLU A 68 -3.35 6.66 22.71
CA GLU A 68 -3.31 7.93 21.97
C GLU A 68 -2.57 7.83 20.64
N GLU A 69 -1.41 7.17 20.63
CA GLU A 69 -0.60 6.97 19.43
C GLU A 69 -1.34 6.18 18.32
N GLU A 70 -2.09 5.14 18.70
CA GLU A 70 -2.92 4.36 17.77
C GLU A 70 -3.99 5.24 17.11
N LEU A 71 -4.65 6.08 17.92
CA LEU A 71 -5.68 6.99 17.43
C LEU A 71 -5.08 8.09 16.55
N GLU A 72 -3.92 8.61 16.92
CA GLU A 72 -3.23 9.61 16.10
C GLU A 72 -2.96 9.05 14.71
N ASN A 73 -2.30 7.89 14.61
CA ASN A 73 -2.03 7.22 13.34
C ASN A 73 -3.32 6.97 12.53
N ALA A 74 -4.38 6.46 13.17
CA ALA A 74 -5.66 6.24 12.49
C ALA A 74 -6.28 7.54 11.96
N PHE A 75 -6.15 8.65 12.70
CA PHE A 75 -6.65 9.96 12.29
C PHE A 75 -5.72 10.75 11.35
N LEU A 76 -4.54 10.22 11.02
CA LEU A 76 -3.65 10.78 9.99
C LEU A 76 -3.98 10.29 8.58
N ASP A 77 -4.85 9.30 8.46
CA ASP A 77 -5.20 8.70 7.19
C ASP A 77 -5.75 9.74 6.21
N PRO A 78 -5.22 9.81 4.96
CA PRO A 78 -5.66 10.78 3.96
C PRO A 78 -7.16 10.78 3.68
N PHE A 79 -7.86 9.66 3.93
CA PHE A 79 -9.31 9.56 3.77
C PHE A 79 -10.10 10.59 4.59
N ILE A 80 -9.60 10.96 5.78
CA ILE A 80 -10.28 11.87 6.71
C ILE A 80 -10.22 13.31 6.21
N ASN A 81 -9.20 13.64 5.42
CA ASN A 81 -9.04 14.98 4.89
C ASN A 81 -10.27 15.34 4.04
N ILE A 82 -10.74 16.57 4.23
CA ILE A 82 -11.82 17.16 3.45
C ILE A 82 -11.17 17.98 2.36
N ASP A 83 -11.20 17.48 1.14
CA ASP A 83 -10.63 18.21 0.01
C ASP A 83 -11.47 19.44 -0.33
N ASN A 84 -10.84 20.46 -0.91
CA ASN A 84 -11.53 21.67 -1.39
C ASN A 84 -12.71 21.37 -2.35
N LEU A 85 -12.66 20.23 -3.04
CA LEU A 85 -13.72 19.76 -3.94
C LEU A 85 -14.91 19.11 -3.19
N GLU A 86 -14.69 18.68 -1.95
CA GLU A 86 -15.72 18.12 -1.07
C GLU A 86 -16.42 19.20 -0.22
N PHE A 87 -15.94 20.44 -0.22
CA PHE A 87 -16.62 21.53 0.47
C PHE A 87 -18.02 21.77 -0.12
N GLY A 88 -19.05 21.62 0.73
CA GLY A 88 -20.45 21.76 0.34
C GLY A 88 -21.12 20.50 -0.19
N THR A 89 -20.43 19.35 -0.23
CA THR A 89 -21.07 18.04 -0.55
C THR A 89 -21.85 17.49 0.65
N PHE A 90 -21.40 17.79 1.86
CA PHE A 90 -22.05 17.35 3.10
C PHE A 90 -23.23 18.25 3.47
N SER A 91 -24.41 17.66 3.58
CA SER A 91 -25.65 18.34 3.95
C SER A 91 -25.80 18.53 5.48
N SER A 92 -25.08 17.75 6.29
CA SER A 92 -25.13 17.81 7.77
C SER A 92 -23.84 17.28 8.41
N ILE A 93 -23.66 17.58 9.71
CA ILE A 93 -22.56 17.02 10.51
C ILE A 93 -22.69 15.49 10.64
N HIS A 94 -23.92 14.97 10.71
CA HIS A 94 -24.21 13.53 10.71
C HIS A 94 -23.69 12.86 9.44
N GLN A 95 -23.98 13.44 8.28
CA GLN A 95 -23.50 12.91 7.01
C GLN A 95 -21.96 12.93 6.93
N LEU A 96 -21.33 13.97 7.46
CA LEU A 96 -19.87 14.03 7.56
C LEU A 96 -19.32 12.91 8.46
N TYR A 97 -19.93 12.69 9.63
CA TYR A 97 -19.58 11.60 10.53
C TYR A 97 -19.73 10.24 9.82
N ASP A 98 -20.89 9.97 9.23
CA ASP A 98 -21.23 8.70 8.59
C ASP A 98 -20.27 8.37 7.44
N LEU A 99 -19.85 9.38 6.65
CA LEU A 99 -19.02 9.17 5.47
C LEU A 99 -17.52 9.20 5.73
N LYS A 100 -17.03 10.00 6.69
CA LYS A 100 -15.59 10.20 6.91
C LYS A 100 -15.05 9.57 8.20
N LEU A 101 -15.87 9.45 9.25
CA LEU A 101 -15.39 9.09 10.59
C LEU A 101 -15.87 7.72 11.05
N ALA A 102 -17.16 7.42 10.88
CA ALA A 102 -17.74 6.14 11.28
C ALA A 102 -16.99 4.93 10.67
N PRO A 103 -16.62 4.93 9.36
CA PRO A 103 -15.87 3.82 8.78
C PRO A 103 -14.53 3.54 9.48
N ILE A 104 -13.80 4.58 9.88
CA ILE A 104 -12.52 4.45 10.60
C ILE A 104 -12.75 3.95 12.02
N ILE A 105 -13.79 4.44 12.68
CA ILE A 105 -14.17 3.95 14.01
C ILE A 105 -14.47 2.45 13.93
N TYR A 106 -15.18 1.97 12.91
CA TYR A 106 -15.41 0.53 12.78
C TYR A 106 -14.11 -0.25 12.56
N GLU A 107 -13.21 0.24 11.70
CA GLU A 107 -11.90 -0.38 11.45
C GLU A 107 -11.11 -0.56 12.75
N ILE A 108 -10.87 0.51 13.51
CA ILE A 108 -10.06 0.44 14.74
C ILE A 108 -10.67 -0.51 15.79
N PHE A 109 -12.00 -0.65 15.82
CA PHE A 109 -12.67 -1.62 16.71
C PHE A 109 -12.51 -3.06 16.22
N LEU A 110 -12.65 -3.29 14.92
CA LEU A 110 -12.44 -4.62 14.34
C LEU A 110 -10.98 -5.06 14.46
N GLU A 111 -10.02 -4.14 14.31
CA GLU A 111 -8.59 -4.40 14.56
C GLU A 111 -8.36 -4.92 15.98
N LYS A 112 -8.91 -4.25 17.00
CA LYS A 112 -8.84 -4.71 18.40
C LYS A 112 -9.52 -6.07 18.62
N ILE A 113 -10.61 -6.35 17.90
CA ILE A 113 -11.28 -7.65 17.95
C ILE A 113 -10.37 -8.73 17.36
N ILE A 114 -9.72 -8.47 16.22
CA ILE A 114 -8.80 -9.41 15.59
C ILE A 114 -7.59 -9.67 16.50
N ASP A 115 -7.02 -8.63 17.12
CA ASP A 115 -5.95 -8.76 18.12
C ASP A 115 -6.39 -9.65 19.29
N TYR A 116 -7.65 -9.51 19.74
CA TYR A 116 -8.21 -10.33 20.81
C TYR A 116 -8.31 -11.81 20.42
N LEU A 117 -8.60 -12.12 19.16
CA LEU A 117 -8.69 -13.50 18.68
C LEU A 117 -7.35 -14.24 18.76
N VAL A 118 -6.23 -13.52 18.67
CA VAL A 118 -4.87 -14.10 18.68
C VAL A 118 -4.02 -13.75 19.91
N ASP A 119 -4.61 -13.10 20.90
CA ASP A 119 -3.97 -12.71 22.17
C ASP A 119 -2.76 -11.75 21.98
N ILE A 120 -2.97 -10.66 21.22
CA ILE A 120 -2.01 -9.56 21.06
C ILE A 120 -2.34 -8.42 22.05
N ASN A 121 -1.30 -7.74 22.59
CA ASN A 121 -1.39 -6.43 23.27
C ASN A 121 -2.40 -6.28 24.44
N ASP A 122 -2.55 -7.28 25.32
CA ASP A 122 -3.41 -7.19 26.53
C ASP A 122 -4.83 -6.64 26.30
N VAL A 123 -5.40 -6.85 25.10
CA VAL A 123 -6.74 -6.38 24.68
C VAL A 123 -7.91 -7.02 25.44
N ILE A 124 -7.64 -7.94 26.38
CA ILE A 124 -8.68 -8.54 27.24
C ILE A 124 -9.41 -7.44 28.02
N GLN A 125 -8.67 -6.48 28.58
CA GLN A 125 -9.30 -5.40 29.36
C GLN A 125 -10.16 -4.51 28.46
N PHE A 126 -9.72 -4.24 27.23
CA PHE A 126 -10.49 -3.51 26.23
C PHE A 126 -11.81 -4.23 25.92
N MET A 127 -11.77 -5.53 25.66
CA MET A 127 -12.98 -6.32 25.41
C MET A 127 -13.94 -6.36 26.61
N LEU A 128 -13.41 -6.40 27.83
CA LEU A 128 -14.21 -6.30 29.05
C LEU A 128 -14.88 -4.92 29.19
N ASN A 129 -14.19 -3.84 28.82
CA ASN A 129 -14.75 -2.49 28.80
C ASN A 129 -15.86 -2.37 27.76
N LEU A 130 -15.69 -2.93 26.56
CA LEU A 130 -16.74 -2.93 25.54
C LEU A 130 -17.98 -3.71 25.98
N LYS A 131 -17.77 -4.85 26.66
CA LYS A 131 -18.87 -5.63 27.24
C LYS A 131 -19.59 -4.85 28.35
N SER A 132 -18.86 -4.21 29.27
CA SER A 132 -19.47 -3.48 30.39
C SER A 132 -20.24 -2.24 29.92
N ALA A 133 -19.76 -1.59 28.86
CA ALA A 133 -20.44 -0.49 28.18
C ALA A 133 -21.56 -0.94 27.22
N ASN A 134 -21.86 -2.25 27.17
CA ASN A 134 -22.94 -2.82 26.35
C ASN A 134 -22.78 -2.58 24.84
N PHE A 135 -21.55 -2.49 24.33
CA PHE A 135 -21.26 -2.44 22.88
C PHE A 135 -21.32 -3.83 22.23
N LEU A 136 -21.03 -4.88 22.98
CA LEU A 136 -21.02 -6.26 22.48
C LEU A 136 -22.34 -6.96 22.85
N SER A 137 -23.11 -7.39 21.85
CA SER A 137 -24.31 -8.22 22.07
C SER A 137 -23.93 -9.63 22.55
N LEU A 138 -24.87 -10.35 23.17
CA LEU A 138 -24.62 -11.71 23.62
C LEU A 138 -24.32 -12.64 22.44
N GLU A 139 -25.04 -12.47 21.34
CA GLU A 139 -24.86 -13.20 20.09
C GLU A 139 -23.44 -13.01 19.56
N PHE A 140 -22.98 -11.75 19.48
CA PHE A 140 -21.65 -11.44 19.00
C PHE A 140 -20.55 -11.94 19.95
N ILE A 141 -20.75 -11.88 21.27
CA ILE A 141 -19.81 -12.47 22.25
C ILE A 141 -19.66 -13.98 22.05
N VAL A 142 -20.77 -14.70 21.83
CA VAL A 142 -20.75 -16.14 21.58
C VAL A 142 -20.01 -16.46 20.29
N GLU A 143 -20.24 -15.66 19.24
CA GLU A 143 -19.56 -15.77 17.96
C GLU A 143 -18.04 -15.57 18.07
N LEU A 144 -17.60 -14.49 18.74
CA LEU A 144 -16.18 -14.23 18.99
C LEU A 144 -15.52 -15.34 19.80
N ARG A 145 -16.21 -15.88 20.81
CA ARG A 145 -15.71 -17.02 21.59
C ARG A 145 -15.52 -18.25 20.71
N ASN A 146 -16.51 -18.59 19.89
CA ASN A 146 -16.44 -19.76 19.01
C ASN A 146 -15.30 -19.61 17.98
N LEU A 147 -15.12 -18.40 17.42
CA LEU A 147 -14.04 -18.10 16.50
C LEU A 147 -12.66 -18.20 17.19
N LYS A 148 -12.53 -17.68 18.41
CA LYS A 148 -11.32 -17.79 19.21
C LYS A 148 -10.99 -19.25 19.55
N ASP A 149 -11.99 -20.03 19.94
CA ASP A 149 -11.83 -21.47 20.21
C ASP A 149 -11.42 -22.24 18.95
N LEU A 150 -11.94 -21.84 17.78
CA LEU A 150 -11.55 -22.41 16.50
C LEU A 150 -10.08 -22.09 16.19
N LEU A 151 -9.65 -20.84 16.31
CA LEU A 151 -8.24 -20.45 16.12
C LEU A 151 -7.30 -21.19 17.09
N ASN A 152 -7.72 -21.39 18.34
CA ASN A 152 -6.94 -22.15 19.33
C ASN A 152 -6.76 -23.63 18.96
N LYS A 153 -7.67 -24.22 18.17
CA LYS A 153 -7.50 -25.59 17.64
C LYS A 153 -6.46 -25.66 16.52
N TYR A 154 -6.17 -24.55 15.85
CA TYR A 154 -5.20 -24.44 14.76
C TYR A 154 -4.04 -23.48 15.14
N PRO A 155 -3.12 -23.91 16.02
CA PRO A 155 -2.07 -23.05 16.55
C PRO A 155 -1.14 -22.45 15.47
N GLU A 156 -0.89 -23.17 14.38
CA GLU A 156 -0.14 -22.67 13.22
C GLU A 156 -0.83 -21.43 12.62
N LYS A 157 -2.14 -21.51 12.34
CA LYS A 157 -2.92 -20.40 11.78
C LYS A 157 -2.98 -19.22 12.72
N LYS A 158 -3.17 -19.49 14.02
CA LYS A 158 -3.11 -18.46 15.06
C LYS A 158 -1.76 -17.73 15.07
N GLU A 159 -0.65 -18.46 14.96
CA GLU A 159 0.70 -17.86 14.90
C GLU A 159 0.93 -17.09 13.58
N HIS A 160 0.43 -17.58 12.44
CA HIS A 160 0.49 -16.86 11.17
C HIS A 160 -0.25 -15.54 11.22
N LEU A 161 -1.49 -15.55 11.73
CA LEU A 161 -2.28 -14.34 11.92
C LEU A 161 -1.60 -13.41 12.92
N LYS A 162 -1.06 -13.93 14.02
CA LYS A 162 -0.31 -13.12 14.99
C LYS A 162 0.90 -12.43 14.36
N LYS A 163 1.72 -13.17 13.60
CA LYS A 163 2.85 -12.58 12.86
C LYS A 163 2.38 -11.54 11.86
N TYR A 164 1.31 -11.80 11.14
CA TYR A 164 0.78 -10.85 10.18
C TYR A 164 0.41 -9.50 10.83
N LEU A 165 -0.30 -9.53 11.96
CA LEU A 165 -0.75 -8.34 12.68
C LEU A 165 0.41 -7.53 13.26
N GLN A 166 1.50 -8.19 13.67
CA GLN A 166 2.67 -7.55 14.26
C GLN A 166 3.66 -6.94 13.25
N ILE A 167 3.37 -7.00 11.94
CA ILE A 167 4.27 -6.46 10.90
C ILE A 167 4.49 -4.96 11.10
N GLN A 168 3.41 -4.19 11.27
CA GLN A 168 3.46 -2.75 11.44
C GLN A 168 4.22 -2.39 12.72
N ASP A 169 3.83 -2.94 13.88
CA ASP A 169 4.51 -2.71 15.17
C ASP A 169 6.02 -2.97 15.12
N LYS A 170 6.44 -4.04 14.43
CA LYS A 170 7.87 -4.38 14.29
C LYS A 170 8.61 -3.38 13.42
N LEU A 171 8.00 -2.95 12.32
CA LEU A 171 8.57 -1.93 11.46
C LEU A 171 8.66 -0.59 12.21
N GLU A 172 7.59 -0.15 12.85
CA GLU A 172 7.55 1.11 13.60
C GLU A 172 8.65 1.17 14.65
N LYS A 173 8.78 0.12 15.48
CA LYS A 173 9.87 0.00 16.45
C LYS A 173 11.25 0.09 15.79
N LYS A 174 11.42 -0.55 14.63
CA LYS A 174 12.70 -0.53 13.90
C LYS A 174 13.04 0.88 13.40
N LEU A 175 12.04 1.60 12.89
CA LEU A 175 12.20 2.97 12.41
C LEU A 175 12.45 3.94 13.57
N GLU A 176 11.71 3.80 14.68
CA GLU A 176 11.87 4.64 15.88
C GLU A 176 13.26 4.53 16.50
N ILE A 177 13.79 3.31 16.63
CA ILE A 177 15.16 3.08 17.12
C ILE A 177 16.21 3.80 16.25
N ASN A 178 15.91 3.99 14.96
CA ASN A 178 16.82 4.60 13.99
C ASN A 178 16.38 5.99 13.53
N LYS A 179 15.43 6.62 14.23
CA LYS A 179 14.79 7.86 13.81
C LYS A 179 15.81 8.97 13.49
N SER A 180 16.73 9.25 14.41
CA SER A 180 17.74 10.31 14.22
C SER A 180 18.67 10.03 13.04
N LYS A 181 18.96 8.76 12.75
CA LYS A 181 19.78 8.40 11.59
C LYS A 181 19.01 8.63 10.31
N ILE A 182 17.73 8.23 10.26
CA ILE A 182 16.84 8.43 9.12
C ILE A 182 16.67 9.91 8.80
N GLU A 183 16.48 10.73 9.83
CA GLU A 183 16.31 12.20 9.72
C GLU A 183 17.59 12.95 9.33
N LEU A 184 18.75 12.29 9.36
CA LEU A 184 20.06 12.85 9.01
C LEU A 184 20.75 12.06 7.89
N LEU A 185 20.03 11.20 7.15
CA LEU A 185 20.60 10.43 6.04
C LEU A 185 21.16 11.33 4.93
N GLU A 186 20.70 12.57 4.88
CA GLU A 186 21.21 13.58 3.98
C GLU A 186 22.63 14.07 4.30
N ASP A 187 23.15 13.81 5.49
CA ASP A 187 24.50 14.17 5.90
C ASP A 187 25.56 13.15 5.43
N LEU A 188 25.14 12.06 4.79
CA LEU A 188 26.05 11.06 4.19
C LEU A 188 26.90 11.67 3.06
N PRO A 189 28.16 11.23 2.89
CA PRO A 189 29.10 11.84 1.95
C PRO A 189 28.81 11.59 0.46
N ASP A 190 27.96 10.62 0.09
CA ASP A 190 27.56 10.34 -1.31
C ASP A 190 26.10 10.75 -1.58
N LEU A 191 25.94 11.69 -2.51
CA LEU A 191 24.68 12.26 -2.93
C LEU A 191 23.72 11.24 -3.60
N LYS A 192 24.28 10.31 -4.37
CA LYS A 192 23.50 9.36 -5.17
C LYS A 192 22.81 8.35 -4.26
N GLU A 193 23.60 7.77 -3.37
CA GLU A 193 23.14 6.80 -2.38
C GLU A 193 22.14 7.43 -1.41
N LYS A 194 22.41 8.65 -0.97
CA LYS A 194 21.52 9.44 -0.10
C LYS A 194 20.08 9.51 -0.60
N LEU A 195 19.86 9.98 -1.84
CA LEU A 195 18.50 10.30 -2.29
C LEU A 195 17.69 9.06 -2.66
N GLN A 196 18.33 8.03 -3.24
CA GLN A 196 17.67 6.75 -3.51
C GLN A 196 17.26 6.06 -2.20
N LEU A 197 18.13 6.09 -1.18
CA LEU A 197 17.88 5.50 0.12
C LEU A 197 16.72 6.22 0.82
N LEU A 198 16.78 7.56 0.85
CA LEU A 198 15.72 8.41 1.38
C LEU A 198 14.39 8.17 0.66
N TYR A 199 14.40 8.03 -0.66
CA TYR A 199 13.20 7.69 -1.43
C TYR A 199 12.58 6.36 -0.97
N LEU A 200 13.39 5.31 -0.84
CA LEU A 200 12.91 3.99 -0.44
C LEU A 200 12.35 4.00 1.00
N ILE A 201 13.07 4.64 1.92
CA ILE A 201 12.66 4.74 3.33
C ILE A 201 11.39 5.59 3.45
N TYR A 202 11.35 6.74 2.78
CA TYR A 202 10.16 7.60 2.78
C TYR A 202 8.94 6.87 2.24
N ARG A 203 9.09 6.05 1.18
CA ARG A 203 7.99 5.21 0.68
C ARG A 203 7.48 4.21 1.72
N ILE A 204 8.37 3.61 2.51
CA ILE A 204 7.96 2.71 3.61
C ILE A 204 7.24 3.50 4.71
N ILE A 205 7.77 4.65 5.12
CA ILE A 205 7.14 5.54 6.11
C ILE A 205 5.73 5.94 5.64
N SER A 206 5.62 6.35 4.37
CA SER A 206 4.37 6.82 3.79
C SER A 206 3.35 5.71 3.59
N PHE A 207 3.79 4.49 3.27
CA PHE A 207 2.92 3.31 3.18
C PHE A 207 2.12 3.06 4.47
N PHE A 208 2.71 3.37 5.63
CA PHE A 208 2.08 3.21 6.96
C PHE A 208 1.57 4.53 7.57
N HIS A 209 1.60 5.63 6.81
CA HIS A 209 1.18 6.97 7.27
C HIS A 209 1.94 7.48 8.51
N LEU A 210 3.23 7.20 8.59
CA LEU A 210 4.08 7.53 9.73
C LEU A 210 4.83 8.87 9.57
N GLU A 211 4.51 9.68 8.56
CA GLU A 211 5.30 10.86 8.19
C GLU A 211 5.41 11.87 9.34
N LYS A 212 4.37 12.03 10.17
CA LYS A 212 4.39 12.95 11.32
C LYS A 212 5.34 12.52 12.43
N LYS A 213 5.79 11.26 12.45
CA LYS A 213 6.79 10.77 13.40
C LYS A 213 8.21 11.20 13.02
N PHE A 214 8.44 11.80 11.84
CA PHE A 214 9.77 12.18 11.34
C PHE A 214 9.83 13.67 10.98
N ASP A 215 10.99 14.28 11.20
CA ASP A 215 11.31 15.62 10.70
C ASP A 215 11.98 15.55 9.31
N PHE A 216 11.22 15.93 8.28
CA PHE A 216 11.72 16.01 6.90
C PHE A 216 12.17 17.42 6.48
N THR A 217 12.37 18.34 7.43
CA THR A 217 12.75 19.73 7.12
C THR A 217 14.11 19.81 6.42
N HIS A 218 15.07 19.01 6.86
CA HIS A 218 16.40 18.97 6.25
C HIS A 218 16.34 18.43 4.81
N LEU A 219 15.60 17.35 4.58
CA LEU A 219 15.35 16.82 3.25
C LEU A 219 14.68 17.85 2.33
N LYS A 220 13.69 18.59 2.84
CA LYS A 220 13.02 19.67 2.09
C LYS A 220 14.00 20.76 1.64
N ASN A 221 14.87 21.20 2.55
CA ASN A 221 15.89 22.20 2.25
C ASN A 221 16.87 21.67 1.20
N TYR A 222 17.37 20.45 1.41
CA TYR A 222 18.30 19.81 0.47
C TYR A 222 17.70 19.71 -0.95
N LEU A 223 16.47 19.22 -1.10
CA LEU A 223 15.81 19.09 -2.40
C LEU A 223 15.63 20.44 -3.11
N SER A 224 15.31 21.49 -2.35
CA SER A 224 15.07 22.83 -2.88
C SER A 224 16.37 23.52 -3.31
N ASP A 225 17.43 23.38 -2.51
CA ASP A 225 18.68 24.11 -2.69
C ASP A 225 19.61 23.42 -3.71
N ASN A 226 19.43 22.11 -3.95
CA ASN A 226 20.37 21.29 -4.73
C ASN A 226 19.73 20.61 -5.96
N ILE A 227 18.76 21.26 -6.61
CA ILE A 227 18.06 20.70 -7.80
C ILE A 227 19.01 20.22 -8.90
N ASP A 228 20.09 20.94 -9.15
CA ASP A 228 21.09 20.57 -10.16
C ASP A 228 21.85 19.29 -9.82
N GLU A 229 21.92 18.95 -8.54
CA GLU A 229 22.68 17.80 -8.09
C GLU A 229 21.87 16.49 -8.18
N TRP A 230 20.54 16.56 -8.09
CA TRP A 230 19.68 15.39 -8.18
C TRP A 230 18.90 15.28 -9.50
N LEU A 231 18.75 16.36 -10.28
CA LEU A 231 18.12 16.33 -11.61
C LEU A 231 19.11 15.84 -12.68
N ILE A 232 19.62 14.61 -12.48
CA ILE A 232 20.58 13.93 -13.35
C ILE A 232 20.21 12.43 -13.47
N THR A 233 20.79 11.75 -14.44
CA THR A 233 20.71 10.29 -14.59
C THR A 233 21.96 9.60 -14.05
N ILE A 234 21.83 8.32 -13.68
CA ILE A 234 22.96 7.47 -13.26
C ILE A 234 23.07 6.19 -14.12
N PRO A 235 24.25 5.55 -14.22
CA PRO A 235 24.43 4.40 -15.12
C PRO A 235 23.74 3.08 -14.71
N LEU A 236 23.40 2.89 -13.43
CA LEU A 236 22.90 1.62 -12.88
C LEU A 236 21.46 1.77 -12.36
N VAL A 237 20.54 2.11 -13.26
CA VAL A 237 19.11 2.24 -12.94
C VAL A 237 18.43 0.88 -13.02
N THR A 238 17.63 0.56 -12.01
CA THR A 238 16.74 -0.61 -12.02
C THR A 238 15.39 -0.23 -11.42
N LEU A 239 14.40 -1.11 -11.53
CA LEU A 239 13.13 -0.95 -10.82
C LEU A 239 13.29 -1.03 -9.28
N ARG A 240 14.39 -1.61 -8.80
CA ARG A 240 14.75 -1.64 -7.36
C ARG A 240 15.46 -0.39 -6.89
N ASN A 241 16.32 0.17 -7.75
CA ASN A 241 17.15 1.34 -7.51
C ASN A 241 16.80 2.39 -8.57
N PRO A 242 15.77 3.22 -8.32
CA PRO A 242 15.28 4.19 -9.28
C PRO A 242 16.31 5.24 -9.63
N ASP A 243 16.13 5.88 -10.78
CA ASP A 243 17.00 6.97 -11.19
C ASP A 243 16.91 8.19 -10.24
N LEU A 244 18.00 8.95 -10.14
CA LEU A 244 18.16 10.01 -9.15
C LEU A 244 17.14 11.13 -9.34
N TYR A 245 16.93 11.56 -10.60
CA TYR A 245 15.93 12.56 -10.93
C TYR A 245 14.53 12.12 -10.51
N TYR A 246 14.21 10.83 -10.66
CA TYR A 246 12.91 10.31 -10.31
C TYR A 246 12.70 10.31 -8.79
N CYS A 247 13.71 9.88 -8.02
CA CYS A 247 13.68 9.97 -6.56
C CYS A 247 13.46 11.42 -6.08
N GLY A 248 14.18 12.39 -6.65
CA GLY A 248 14.04 13.80 -6.30
C GLY A 248 12.66 14.37 -6.64
N LEU A 249 12.15 14.08 -7.84
CA LEU A 249 10.80 14.50 -8.25
C LEU A 249 9.71 13.89 -7.37
N TYR A 250 9.81 12.59 -7.07
CA TYR A 250 8.87 11.91 -6.19
C TYR A 250 8.86 12.53 -4.79
N LEU A 251 10.04 12.67 -4.16
CA LEU A 251 10.13 13.22 -2.81
C LEU A 251 9.67 14.68 -2.77
N ALA A 252 9.99 15.49 -3.78
CA ALA A 252 9.53 16.86 -3.88
C ALA A 252 8.00 16.96 -3.98
N ASP A 253 7.36 16.09 -4.76
CA ASP A 253 5.90 16.00 -4.87
C ASP A 253 5.27 15.63 -3.52
N GLN A 254 5.74 14.55 -2.88
CA GLN A 254 5.19 14.08 -1.61
C GLN A 254 5.39 15.08 -0.46
N LEU A 255 6.49 15.83 -0.48
CA LEU A 255 6.80 16.86 0.52
C LEU A 255 6.19 18.24 0.18
N ASN A 256 5.39 18.34 -0.89
CA ASN A 256 4.73 19.55 -1.37
C ASN A 256 5.71 20.71 -1.68
N LEU A 257 6.86 20.40 -2.28
CA LEU A 257 7.86 21.37 -2.69
C LEU A 257 7.53 21.99 -4.06
N LYS A 258 7.75 23.29 -4.18
CA LYS A 258 7.59 24.00 -5.46
C LYS A 258 8.88 23.89 -6.27
N LEU A 259 8.85 23.09 -7.32
CA LEU A 259 9.97 22.94 -8.26
C LEU A 259 9.89 23.92 -9.43
N ASP A 260 11.05 24.21 -10.03
CA ASP A 260 11.14 24.89 -11.33
C ASP A 260 10.64 23.95 -12.45
N LYS A 261 9.36 24.12 -12.79
CA LYS A 261 8.70 23.31 -13.81
C LYS A 261 9.32 23.43 -15.20
N LYS A 262 9.94 24.57 -15.52
CA LYS A 262 10.56 24.77 -16.84
C LYS A 262 11.84 23.94 -16.94
N LYS A 263 12.69 24.04 -15.92
CA LYS A 263 13.95 23.28 -15.84
C LYS A 263 13.72 21.77 -15.87
N VAL A 264 12.80 21.27 -15.04
CA VAL A 264 12.44 19.85 -15.03
C VAL A 264 11.90 19.40 -16.39
N ARG A 265 11.04 20.20 -17.02
CA ARG A 265 10.51 19.89 -18.36
C ARG A 265 11.61 19.79 -19.41
N GLU A 266 12.54 20.74 -19.44
CA GLU A 266 13.67 20.73 -20.37
C GLU A 266 14.52 19.48 -20.17
N PHE A 267 14.82 19.11 -18.92
CA PHE A 267 15.53 17.88 -18.60
C PHE A 267 14.81 16.62 -19.10
N LEU A 268 13.50 16.48 -18.82
CA LEU A 268 12.74 15.30 -19.24
C LEU A 268 12.64 15.17 -20.77
N PHE A 269 12.58 16.28 -21.51
CA PHE A 269 12.60 16.22 -22.97
C PHE A 269 13.97 15.84 -23.51
N ASN A 270 15.06 16.32 -22.91
CA ASN A 270 16.40 15.88 -23.31
C ASN A 270 16.59 14.37 -23.08
N LEU A 271 16.14 13.85 -21.93
CA LEU A 271 16.17 12.40 -21.67
C LEU A 271 15.34 11.58 -22.66
N TYR A 272 14.19 12.12 -23.07
CA TYR A 272 13.38 11.50 -24.10
C TYR A 272 14.14 11.40 -25.43
N GLU A 273 14.77 12.49 -25.90
CA GLU A 273 15.53 12.51 -27.16
C GLU A 273 16.75 11.59 -27.09
N GLU A 274 17.51 11.62 -25.99
CA GLU A 274 18.63 10.70 -25.76
C GLU A 274 18.18 9.23 -25.83
N GLY A 275 17.06 8.89 -25.20
CA GLY A 275 16.55 7.53 -25.17
C GLY A 275 16.10 6.99 -26.54
N ILE A 276 15.56 7.84 -27.43
CA ILE A 276 15.18 7.40 -28.79
C ILE A 276 16.36 7.41 -29.77
N ASP A 277 17.41 8.19 -29.51
CA ASP A 277 18.61 8.25 -30.35
C ASP A 277 19.60 7.12 -30.01
N GLU A 278 19.70 6.72 -28.74
CA GLU A 278 20.64 5.69 -28.27
C GLU A 278 20.15 4.25 -28.52
N PHE A 279 18.85 3.99 -28.44
CA PHE A 279 18.29 2.64 -28.44
C PHE A 279 17.44 2.35 -29.68
N GLU A 280 17.64 1.18 -30.30
CA GLU A 280 16.80 0.68 -31.41
C GLU A 280 15.40 0.29 -30.93
N ALA A 281 15.27 -0.22 -29.71
CA ALA A 281 14.02 -0.57 -29.07
C ALA A 281 13.99 -0.05 -27.62
N PRO A 282 13.69 1.25 -27.40
CA PRO A 282 13.83 1.89 -26.09
C PRO A 282 13.06 1.18 -24.98
N ILE A 283 11.82 0.76 -25.25
CA ILE A 283 10.97 0.05 -24.28
C ILE A 283 11.58 -1.28 -23.79
N ILE A 284 12.44 -1.93 -24.56
CA ILE A 284 13.12 -3.17 -24.17
C ILE A 284 14.49 -2.86 -23.58
N GLN A 285 15.33 -2.15 -24.34
CA GLN A 285 16.75 -1.97 -24.02
C GLN A 285 16.96 -1.02 -22.83
N ALA A 286 16.03 -0.07 -22.63
CA ALA A 286 16.05 0.90 -21.55
C ALA A 286 14.75 0.89 -20.75
N THR A 287 14.17 -0.30 -20.53
CA THR A 287 12.86 -0.51 -19.88
C THR A 287 12.68 0.37 -18.62
N ASP A 288 13.69 0.37 -17.73
CA ASP A 288 13.62 1.06 -16.44
C ASP A 288 13.66 2.58 -16.62
N GLY A 289 14.52 3.07 -17.51
CA GLY A 289 14.62 4.49 -17.88
C GLY A 289 13.32 5.01 -18.50
N VAL A 290 12.75 4.25 -19.45
CA VAL A 290 11.45 4.57 -20.07
C VAL A 290 10.34 4.60 -19.01
N TYR A 291 10.32 3.63 -18.09
CA TYR A 291 9.35 3.60 -17.00
C TYR A 291 9.41 4.84 -16.11
N TYR A 292 10.60 5.22 -15.65
CA TYR A 292 10.77 6.40 -14.80
C TYR A 292 10.52 7.71 -15.55
N LEU A 293 10.86 7.79 -16.83
CA LEU A 293 10.53 8.94 -17.69
C LEU A 293 9.01 9.13 -17.80
N LEU A 294 8.28 8.04 -18.08
CA LEU A 294 6.82 8.07 -18.16
C LEU A 294 6.18 8.41 -16.81
N LYS A 295 6.75 7.96 -15.70
CA LYS A 295 6.27 8.33 -14.37
C LYS A 295 6.58 9.80 -14.00
N ALA A 296 7.77 10.28 -14.31
CA ALA A 296 8.16 11.67 -14.05
C ALA A 296 7.33 12.67 -14.89
N THR A 297 7.05 12.34 -16.15
CA THR A 297 6.16 13.13 -17.01
C THR A 297 4.73 13.20 -16.46
N GLN A 298 4.22 12.11 -15.87
CA GLN A 298 2.94 12.10 -15.15
C GLN A 298 2.95 13.05 -13.94
N TYR A 299 3.95 12.93 -13.04
CA TYR A 299 4.08 13.80 -11.87
C TYR A 299 4.12 15.28 -12.25
N MET A 300 4.88 15.61 -13.29
CA MET A 300 5.04 16.99 -13.75
C MET A 300 3.88 17.49 -14.61
N LYS A 301 2.89 16.64 -14.92
CA LYS A 301 1.79 16.92 -15.85
C LYS A 301 2.31 17.41 -17.21
N VAL A 302 3.41 16.82 -17.68
CA VAL A 302 4.06 17.08 -18.97
C VAL A 302 3.87 15.85 -19.85
N TRP A 303 2.72 15.76 -20.51
CA TRP A 303 2.39 14.59 -21.30
C TRP A 303 3.16 14.56 -22.62
N LEU A 304 3.71 13.39 -22.95
CA LEU A 304 4.26 13.10 -24.28
C LEU A 304 3.11 13.00 -25.30
N THR A 305 3.39 13.39 -26.54
CA THR A 305 2.46 13.21 -27.65
C THR A 305 2.37 11.74 -28.08
N ASN A 306 1.31 11.37 -28.81
CA ASN A 306 1.16 10.00 -29.33
C ASN A 306 2.31 9.59 -30.26
N GLU A 307 2.88 10.52 -31.01
CA GLU A 307 4.05 10.27 -31.87
C GLU A 307 5.29 9.94 -31.01
N GLN A 308 5.51 10.73 -29.96
CA GLN A 308 6.62 10.50 -29.03
C GLN A 308 6.47 9.16 -28.29
N LEU A 309 5.26 8.84 -27.84
CA LEU A 309 4.95 7.54 -27.24
C LEU A 309 5.20 6.40 -28.22
N SER A 310 4.85 6.58 -29.51
CA SER A 310 5.05 5.55 -30.54
C SER A 310 6.53 5.23 -30.77
N LYS A 311 7.42 6.23 -30.70
CA LYS A 311 8.87 6.03 -30.82
C LYS A 311 9.45 5.30 -29.61
N LEU A 312 9.01 5.65 -28.39
CA LEU A 312 9.48 4.96 -27.18
C LEU A 312 9.13 3.47 -27.17
N ILE A 313 8.00 3.10 -27.78
CA ILE A 313 7.53 1.71 -27.84
C ILE A 313 7.91 0.99 -29.12
N GLU A 314 8.73 1.60 -29.97
CA GLU A 314 9.23 0.96 -31.17
C GLU A 314 10.06 -0.26 -30.77
N THR A 315 9.87 -1.37 -31.51
CA THR A 315 10.53 -2.64 -31.21
C THR A 315 10.84 -3.44 -32.46
N ASP A 316 11.83 -4.31 -32.34
CA ASP A 316 12.18 -5.35 -33.33
C ASP A 316 11.84 -6.74 -32.76
N PRO A 317 11.19 -7.64 -33.52
CA PRO A 317 10.85 -9.01 -33.08
C PRO A 317 12.02 -9.79 -32.46
N LYS A 318 13.28 -9.52 -32.86
CA LYS A 318 14.48 -10.17 -32.28
C LYS A 318 14.59 -10.03 -30.76
N PHE A 319 14.01 -8.96 -30.20
CA PHE A 319 14.02 -8.69 -28.76
C PHE A 319 13.02 -9.53 -27.97
N PHE A 320 12.09 -10.20 -28.65
CA PHE A 320 11.07 -11.07 -28.03
C PHE A 320 11.39 -12.56 -28.19
N ASP A 321 12.56 -12.88 -28.74
CA ASP A 321 13.07 -14.25 -28.71
C ASP A 321 13.33 -14.72 -27.28
N VAL A 322 13.07 -16.00 -27.02
CA VAL A 322 13.24 -16.63 -25.70
C VAL A 322 14.64 -16.41 -25.12
N SER A 323 15.68 -16.39 -25.96
CA SER A 323 17.04 -16.13 -25.52
C SER A 323 17.26 -14.72 -25.00
N TYR A 324 16.54 -13.73 -25.53
CA TYR A 324 16.62 -12.35 -25.08
C TYR A 324 15.78 -12.14 -23.82
N LEU A 325 14.51 -12.54 -23.86
CA LEU A 325 13.57 -12.38 -22.74
C LEU A 325 14.05 -13.07 -21.46
N LYS A 326 14.73 -14.22 -21.58
CA LYS A 326 15.34 -14.93 -20.45
C LYS A 326 16.30 -14.04 -19.63
N ASN A 327 16.96 -13.08 -20.27
CA ASN A 327 17.96 -12.21 -19.64
C ASN A 327 17.36 -10.95 -19.00
N LEU A 328 16.11 -10.61 -19.30
CA LEU A 328 15.41 -9.49 -18.68
C LEU A 328 14.90 -9.85 -17.29
N GLU A 329 14.84 -8.88 -16.39
CA GLU A 329 14.23 -9.05 -15.07
C GLU A 329 12.72 -9.28 -15.18
N THR A 330 12.16 -10.02 -14.23
CA THR A 330 10.73 -10.32 -14.18
C THR A 330 9.90 -9.04 -14.06
N SER A 331 10.39 -8.06 -13.32
CA SER A 331 9.76 -6.75 -13.17
C SER A 331 9.77 -5.97 -14.49
N GLN A 332 10.89 -5.97 -15.23
CA GLN A 332 11.01 -5.35 -16.56
C GLN A 332 9.99 -5.95 -17.55
N LEU A 333 9.90 -7.28 -17.61
CA LEU A 333 8.91 -7.98 -18.44
C LEU A 333 7.48 -7.50 -18.18
N VAL A 334 7.09 -7.38 -16.91
CA VAL A 334 5.76 -6.89 -16.55
C VAL A 334 5.60 -5.40 -16.83
N VAL A 335 6.64 -4.59 -16.63
CA VAL A 335 6.61 -3.15 -16.90
C VAL A 335 6.37 -2.88 -18.39
N ILE A 336 6.97 -3.65 -19.29
CA ILE A 336 6.68 -3.57 -20.74
C ILE A 336 5.18 -3.81 -21.00
N LEU A 337 4.60 -4.88 -20.43
CA LEU A 337 3.17 -5.16 -20.55
C LEU A 337 2.30 -4.03 -19.99
N LYS A 338 2.70 -3.44 -18.86
CA LYS A 338 2.02 -2.31 -18.24
C LYS A 338 2.05 -1.07 -19.13
N ILE A 339 3.18 -0.76 -19.74
CA ILE A 339 3.34 0.37 -20.68
C ILE A 339 2.45 0.15 -21.90
N TYR A 340 2.47 -1.04 -22.52
CA TYR A 340 1.58 -1.38 -23.64
C TYR A 340 0.10 -1.19 -23.30
N GLY A 341 -0.32 -1.66 -22.13
CA GLY A 341 -1.69 -1.47 -21.65
C GLY A 341 -2.04 -0.01 -21.42
N PHE A 342 -1.16 0.75 -20.77
CA PHE A 342 -1.36 2.16 -20.45
C PHE A 342 -1.55 3.04 -21.70
N ILE A 343 -0.72 2.84 -22.72
CA ILE A 343 -0.76 3.64 -23.96
C ILE A 343 -1.69 3.06 -25.03
N HIS A 344 -2.34 1.92 -24.76
CA HIS A 344 -3.17 1.20 -25.73
C HIS A 344 -2.40 0.85 -27.02
N ALA A 345 -1.18 0.30 -26.85
CA ALA A 345 -0.31 -0.08 -27.96
C ALA A 345 -1.03 -1.08 -28.89
N ARG A 346 -0.86 -0.89 -30.21
CA ARG A 346 -1.46 -1.74 -31.25
C ARG A 346 -0.40 -2.66 -31.84
N ASN A 347 -0.84 -3.83 -32.32
CA ASN A 347 0.01 -4.82 -33.01
C ASN A 347 1.17 -5.35 -32.13
N VAL A 348 0.93 -5.49 -30.83
CA VAL A 348 1.92 -6.02 -29.85
C VAL A 348 1.47 -7.37 -29.26
N ASP A 349 0.47 -8.02 -29.85
CA ASP A 349 -0.11 -9.25 -29.29
C ASP A 349 0.89 -10.40 -29.21
N ASP A 350 1.72 -10.58 -30.24
CA ASP A 350 2.79 -11.60 -30.26
C ASP A 350 3.85 -11.32 -29.20
N ASN A 351 4.22 -10.04 -29.03
CA ASN A 351 5.16 -9.58 -27.99
C ASN A 351 4.61 -9.86 -26.58
N ILE A 352 3.33 -9.55 -26.37
CA ILE A 352 2.62 -9.81 -25.12
C ILE A 352 2.63 -11.31 -24.83
N TYR A 353 2.32 -12.14 -25.84
CA TYR A 353 2.32 -13.59 -25.69
C TYR A 353 3.70 -14.13 -25.29
N ALA A 354 4.76 -13.72 -25.99
CA ALA A 354 6.13 -14.14 -25.69
C ALA A 354 6.58 -13.77 -24.27
N ILE A 355 6.26 -12.55 -23.81
CA ILE A 355 6.54 -12.12 -22.44
C ILE A 355 5.78 -12.99 -21.43
N LEU A 356 4.49 -13.24 -21.66
CA LEU A 356 3.67 -14.03 -20.73
C LEU A 356 4.18 -15.47 -20.63
N GLU A 357 4.57 -16.10 -21.75
CA GLU A 357 5.20 -17.42 -21.72
C GLU A 357 6.48 -17.43 -20.89
N GLU A 358 7.33 -16.40 -21.03
CA GLU A 358 8.54 -16.27 -20.21
C GLU A 358 8.21 -16.13 -18.72
N LEU A 359 7.21 -15.31 -18.37
CA LEU A 359 6.78 -15.10 -16.98
C LEU A 359 6.31 -16.39 -16.32
N GLU A 360 5.55 -17.23 -17.03
CA GLU A 360 5.07 -18.54 -16.52
C GLU A 360 6.25 -19.46 -16.12
N GLN A 361 7.38 -19.40 -16.83
CA GLN A 361 8.58 -20.20 -16.52
C GLN A 361 9.28 -19.75 -15.22
N ARG A 362 8.92 -18.59 -14.65
CA ARG A 362 9.56 -18.00 -13.47
C ARG A 362 8.75 -18.19 -12.19
N ILE A 363 7.55 -18.74 -12.29
CA ILE A 363 6.66 -19.01 -11.16
C ILE A 363 6.96 -20.42 -10.64
N THR A 364 7.48 -20.52 -9.42
CA THR A 364 7.79 -21.79 -8.76
C THR A 364 7.00 -21.95 -7.47
N PRO A 365 6.90 -23.16 -6.89
CA PRO A 365 6.24 -23.38 -5.60
C PRO A 365 6.80 -22.50 -4.46
N GLU A 366 8.10 -22.18 -4.50
CA GLU A 366 8.79 -21.35 -3.51
C GLU A 366 8.52 -19.85 -3.68
N GLY A 367 8.03 -19.45 -4.86
CA GLY A 367 7.65 -18.08 -5.20
C GLY A 367 8.03 -17.70 -6.63
N ILE A 368 8.08 -16.40 -6.91
CA ILE A 368 8.37 -15.87 -8.23
C ILE A 368 9.82 -15.37 -8.33
N LYS A 369 10.57 -15.90 -9.30
CA LYS A 369 11.99 -15.59 -9.51
C LYS A 369 12.20 -14.24 -10.21
N GLN A 370 13.29 -13.54 -9.88
CA GLN A 370 13.71 -12.30 -10.57
C GLN A 370 14.16 -12.56 -12.00
N PHE A 371 14.84 -13.67 -12.23
CA PHE A 371 15.28 -14.14 -13.54
C PHE A 371 14.91 -15.63 -13.66
N ARG A 372 14.90 -16.19 -14.86
CA ARG A 372 14.59 -17.62 -15.08
C ARG A 372 15.39 -18.56 -14.16
N ASP A 373 16.69 -18.30 -14.05
CA ASP A 373 17.63 -19.07 -13.22
C ASP A 373 18.03 -18.31 -11.94
N GLY A 374 17.30 -17.25 -11.60
CA GLY A 374 17.58 -16.37 -10.46
C GLY A 374 16.90 -16.79 -9.15
N PHE A 375 17.12 -15.98 -8.13
CA PHE A 375 16.45 -16.13 -6.83
C PHE A 375 15.03 -15.57 -6.85
N VAL A 376 14.22 -16.01 -5.90
CA VAL A 376 12.86 -15.50 -5.67
C VAL A 376 12.93 -14.14 -4.98
N SER A 377 12.25 -13.11 -5.50
CA SER A 377 12.22 -11.74 -4.94
C SER A 377 10.79 -11.24 -4.68
N SER A 378 10.64 -10.32 -3.74
CA SER A 378 9.36 -9.66 -3.46
C SER A 378 8.97 -8.72 -4.58
N GLU A 379 9.93 -8.07 -5.24
CA GLU A 379 9.69 -7.28 -6.43
C GLU A 379 9.06 -8.11 -7.57
N ALA A 380 9.67 -9.24 -7.93
CA ALA A 380 9.13 -10.10 -8.98
C ALA A 380 7.74 -10.62 -8.61
N THR A 381 7.54 -10.96 -7.32
CA THR A 381 6.24 -11.36 -6.80
C THR A 381 5.20 -10.25 -6.97
N TYR A 382 5.53 -9.00 -6.62
CA TYR A 382 4.64 -7.84 -6.74
C TYR A 382 4.21 -7.64 -8.21
N TYR A 383 5.18 -7.57 -9.12
CA TYR A 383 4.91 -7.31 -10.52
C TYR A 383 4.09 -8.45 -11.17
N VAL A 384 4.42 -9.70 -10.89
CA VAL A 384 3.67 -10.83 -11.46
C VAL A 384 2.25 -10.91 -10.90
N VAL A 385 2.04 -10.73 -9.58
CA VAL A 385 0.70 -10.66 -8.99
C VAL A 385 -0.10 -9.52 -9.64
N PHE A 386 0.52 -8.34 -9.79
CA PHE A 386 -0.11 -7.22 -10.46
C PHE A 386 -0.44 -7.52 -11.93
N CYS A 387 0.45 -8.18 -12.67
CA CYS A 387 0.23 -8.59 -14.06
C CYS A 387 -1.01 -9.45 -14.22
N TYR A 388 -1.15 -10.51 -13.41
CA TYR A 388 -2.34 -11.35 -13.44
C TYR A 388 -3.60 -10.60 -12.99
N TYR A 389 -3.48 -9.63 -12.08
CA TYR A 389 -4.58 -8.74 -11.73
C TYR A 389 -5.03 -7.84 -12.88
N MET A 390 -4.09 -7.17 -13.58
CA MET A 390 -4.39 -6.34 -14.76
C MET A 390 -5.15 -7.14 -15.83
N ARG A 391 -4.82 -8.44 -15.96
CA ARG A 391 -5.36 -9.33 -16.98
C ARG A 391 -6.55 -10.18 -16.54
N ASN A 392 -7.07 -10.01 -15.32
CA ASN A 392 -8.13 -10.85 -14.74
C ASN A 392 -7.82 -12.36 -14.79
N THR A 393 -6.59 -12.74 -14.46
CA THR A 393 -6.12 -14.14 -14.51
C THR A 393 -5.43 -14.58 -13.22
N LEU A 394 -5.83 -14.00 -12.07
CA LEU A 394 -5.27 -14.29 -10.75
C LEU A 394 -5.45 -15.74 -10.30
N GLU A 395 -6.42 -16.46 -10.87
CA GLU A 395 -6.65 -17.88 -10.63
C GLU A 395 -5.43 -18.74 -10.98
N LYS A 396 -4.56 -18.28 -11.89
CA LYS A 396 -3.29 -18.96 -12.19
C LYS A 396 -2.34 -19.00 -10.99
N LEU A 397 -2.45 -18.05 -10.07
CA LEU A 397 -1.60 -17.98 -8.87
C LEU A 397 -2.18 -18.71 -7.65
N LYS A 398 -3.35 -19.36 -7.78
CA LYS A 398 -4.12 -19.88 -6.63
C LYS A 398 -3.44 -20.95 -5.79
N GLU A 399 -2.54 -21.74 -6.40
CA GLU A 399 -1.86 -22.88 -5.74
C GLU A 399 -0.53 -22.47 -5.08
N TYR A 400 -0.05 -21.24 -5.31
CA TYR A 400 1.27 -20.81 -4.84
C TYR A 400 1.18 -20.09 -3.47
N GLY A 401 1.99 -20.55 -2.51
CA GLY A 401 2.11 -20.02 -1.14
C GLY A 401 2.80 -18.65 -1.02
N LEU A 402 2.45 -17.69 -1.90
CA LEU A 402 3.19 -16.42 -2.00
C LEU A 402 3.11 -15.58 -0.71
N LEU A 403 1.97 -15.57 0.00
CA LEU A 403 1.80 -14.73 1.20
C LEU A 403 2.74 -15.18 2.33
N GLU A 404 2.93 -16.48 2.51
CA GLU A 404 3.89 -17.05 3.46
C GLU A 404 5.31 -16.58 3.17
N SER A 405 5.72 -16.69 1.90
CA SER A 405 7.05 -16.25 1.44
C SER A 405 7.27 -14.77 1.70
N ILE A 406 6.27 -13.92 1.45
CA ILE A 406 6.33 -12.47 1.71
C ILE A 406 6.48 -12.17 3.20
N ILE A 407 5.65 -12.77 4.07
CA ILE A 407 5.71 -12.51 5.51
C ILE A 407 7.04 -12.99 6.10
N SER A 408 7.53 -14.15 5.68
CA SER A 408 8.83 -14.67 6.10
C SER A 408 9.96 -13.69 5.76
N ARG A 409 9.96 -13.13 4.54
CA ARG A 409 10.95 -12.13 4.09
C ARG A 409 10.87 -10.84 4.86
N ILE A 410 9.66 -10.34 5.15
CA ILE A 410 9.48 -9.12 5.97
C ILE A 410 10.19 -9.31 7.31
N TYR A 411 9.91 -10.41 8.01
CA TYR A 411 10.51 -10.68 9.32
C TYR A 411 12.03 -10.82 9.25
N ARG A 412 12.54 -11.61 8.30
CA ARG A 412 13.98 -11.81 8.10
C ARG A 412 14.68 -10.49 7.77
N ASN A 413 14.11 -9.70 6.87
CA ASN A 413 14.76 -8.49 6.41
C ASN A 413 14.68 -7.37 7.46
N LEU A 414 13.59 -7.27 8.24
CA LEU A 414 13.51 -6.36 9.38
C LEU A 414 14.53 -6.69 10.48
N GLU A 415 14.82 -7.99 10.68
CA GLU A 415 15.85 -8.43 11.62
C GLU A 415 17.24 -7.96 11.16
N LEU A 416 17.56 -8.17 9.87
CA LEU A 416 18.86 -7.84 9.26
C LEU A 416 19.06 -6.34 8.99
N LEU A 417 17.98 -5.56 8.94
CA LEU A 417 18.06 -4.14 8.56
C LEU A 417 18.85 -3.35 9.60
N GLU A 418 19.89 -2.65 9.17
CA GLU A 418 20.60 -1.67 9.98
C GLU A 418 20.65 -0.35 9.22
N PHE A 419 20.22 0.74 9.86
CA PHE A 419 20.34 2.07 9.29
C PHE A 419 21.73 2.62 9.66
N SER A 420 22.58 2.77 8.66
CA SER A 420 23.94 3.32 8.71
C SER A 420 24.33 3.89 7.35
N GLU A 421 25.56 4.40 7.23
CA GLU A 421 26.12 4.78 5.92
C GLU A 421 26.15 3.58 4.96
N ASP A 422 26.35 2.36 5.48
CA ASP A 422 26.40 1.12 4.71
C ASP A 422 25.02 0.44 4.57
N THR A 423 23.93 1.20 4.64
CA THR A 423 22.58 0.61 4.57
C THR A 423 22.37 -0.11 3.25
N ASN A 424 22.00 -1.39 3.31
CA ASN A 424 21.82 -2.21 2.12
C ASN A 424 20.52 -1.84 1.35
N PHE A 425 20.68 -1.23 0.18
CA PHE A 425 19.59 -0.84 -0.73
C PHE A 425 18.70 -2.00 -1.13
N ASP A 426 19.28 -3.15 -1.49
CA ASP A 426 18.53 -4.33 -1.91
C ASP A 426 17.64 -4.85 -0.77
N LEU A 427 18.11 -4.74 0.47
CA LEU A 427 17.34 -5.15 1.65
C LEU A 427 16.12 -4.25 1.86
N ILE A 428 16.29 -2.93 1.75
CA ILE A 428 15.19 -1.97 1.88
C ILE A 428 14.23 -2.09 0.70
N SER A 429 14.74 -2.23 -0.52
CA SER A 429 13.92 -2.43 -1.71
C SER A 429 13.09 -3.71 -1.61
N GLU A 430 13.67 -4.81 -1.14
CA GLU A 430 12.94 -6.06 -0.90
C GLU A 430 11.87 -5.89 0.21
N LEU A 431 12.13 -5.13 1.27
CA LEU A 431 11.13 -4.78 2.28
C LEU A 431 9.98 -3.94 1.70
N LEU A 432 10.31 -2.88 0.96
CA LEU A 432 9.34 -2.02 0.30
C LEU A 432 8.41 -2.85 -0.60
N TYR A 433 8.97 -3.67 -1.49
CA TYR A 433 8.16 -4.51 -2.36
C TYR A 433 7.41 -5.61 -1.59
N SER A 434 7.91 -6.07 -0.45
CA SER A 434 7.15 -6.97 0.42
C SER A 434 5.89 -6.29 0.98
N PHE A 435 5.99 -5.03 1.39
CA PHE A 435 4.82 -4.25 1.81
C PHE A 435 3.87 -3.96 0.63
N GLU A 436 4.41 -3.60 -0.54
CA GLU A 436 3.61 -3.45 -1.76
C GLU A 436 2.83 -4.72 -2.12
N ASN A 437 3.41 -5.91 -1.91
CA ASN A 437 2.67 -7.17 -2.02
C ASN A 437 1.52 -7.26 -1.01
N LEU A 438 1.74 -6.90 0.26
CA LEU A 438 0.65 -6.87 1.25
C LEU A 438 -0.49 -5.96 0.80
N LYS A 439 -0.19 -4.80 0.22
CA LYS A 439 -1.21 -3.93 -0.37
C LYS A 439 -2.01 -4.66 -1.45
N LEU A 440 -1.36 -5.37 -2.38
CA LEU A 440 -2.08 -6.16 -3.39
C LEU A 440 -2.94 -7.26 -2.76
N PHE A 441 -2.44 -7.97 -1.74
CA PHE A 441 -3.20 -9.01 -1.05
C PHE A 441 -4.48 -8.48 -0.39
N ASN A 442 -4.43 -7.29 0.20
CA ASN A 442 -5.54 -6.72 0.95
C ASN A 442 -6.53 -5.94 0.10
N CYS A 443 -6.03 -5.22 -0.91
CA CYS A 443 -6.82 -4.22 -1.65
C CYS A 443 -7.32 -4.75 -3.01
N ILE A 444 -6.91 -5.94 -3.43
CA ILE A 444 -7.51 -6.64 -4.57
C ILE A 444 -8.64 -7.54 -4.05
N GLU A 445 -9.86 -7.03 -4.09
CA GLU A 445 -11.06 -7.67 -3.52
C GLU A 445 -11.68 -8.71 -4.46
N THR A 446 -10.82 -9.58 -5.00
CA THR A 446 -11.26 -10.74 -5.79
C THR A 446 -11.39 -11.96 -4.88
N ARG A 447 -12.25 -12.89 -5.28
CA ARG A 447 -12.44 -14.16 -4.59
C ARG A 447 -11.13 -14.91 -4.40
N GLU A 448 -10.31 -14.92 -5.45
CA GLU A 448 -9.02 -15.58 -5.51
C GLU A 448 -8.08 -15.03 -4.43
N MET A 449 -7.99 -13.71 -4.29
CA MET A 449 -7.10 -13.06 -3.32
C MET A 449 -7.59 -13.23 -1.87
N ILE A 450 -8.90 -13.07 -1.63
CA ILE A 450 -9.50 -13.28 -0.30
C ILE A 450 -9.26 -14.72 0.17
N LEU A 451 -9.54 -15.71 -0.69
CA LEU A 451 -9.31 -17.12 -0.35
C LEU A 451 -7.83 -17.44 -0.14
N LYS A 452 -6.93 -16.77 -0.88
CA LYS A 452 -5.49 -16.95 -0.73
C LYS A 452 -4.98 -16.44 0.61
N MET A 453 -5.46 -15.27 1.04
CA MET A 453 -5.20 -14.77 2.41
C MET A 453 -5.80 -15.71 3.46
N ALA A 454 -7.06 -16.12 3.28
CA ALA A 454 -7.77 -16.96 4.25
C ALA A 454 -7.08 -18.31 4.47
N LYS A 455 -6.64 -18.98 3.40
CA LYS A 455 -5.92 -20.27 3.48
C LYS A 455 -4.65 -20.18 4.32
N TYR A 456 -3.95 -19.05 4.27
CA TYR A 456 -2.71 -18.88 5.02
C TYR A 456 -2.98 -18.49 6.49
N LEU A 457 -3.92 -17.57 6.71
CA LEU A 457 -4.14 -16.89 8.00
C LEU A 457 -5.21 -17.52 8.89
N PHE A 458 -6.17 -18.26 8.32
CA PHE A 458 -7.36 -18.72 9.03
C PHE A 458 -7.54 -20.26 8.97
N PRO A 459 -8.29 -20.84 9.93
CA PRO A 459 -8.67 -22.24 9.93
C PRO A 459 -9.43 -22.69 8.66
N PRO A 460 -9.32 -23.96 8.24
CA PRO A 460 -10.00 -24.50 7.06
C PRO A 460 -11.52 -24.29 7.05
N GLU A 461 -12.17 -24.32 8.21
CA GLU A 461 -13.63 -24.12 8.33
C GLU A 461 -14.05 -22.71 7.91
N ILE A 462 -13.21 -21.71 8.17
CA ILE A 462 -13.43 -20.33 7.71
C ILE A 462 -13.26 -20.29 6.19
N VAL A 463 -12.21 -20.92 5.66
CA VAL A 463 -11.96 -21.02 4.22
C VAL A 463 -13.12 -21.70 3.50
N GLU A 464 -13.72 -22.72 4.10
CA GLU A 464 -14.88 -23.43 3.55
C GLU A 464 -16.14 -22.54 3.52
N LYS A 465 -16.43 -21.80 4.61
CA LYS A 465 -17.52 -20.81 4.65
C LYS A 465 -17.33 -19.75 3.55
N LEU A 466 -16.11 -19.21 3.40
CA LEU A 466 -15.78 -18.25 2.34
C LEU A 466 -15.92 -18.85 0.93
N SER A 467 -15.47 -20.09 0.75
CA SER A 467 -15.52 -20.80 -0.53
C SER A 467 -16.93 -21.19 -0.94
N THR A 468 -17.90 -21.19 -0.03
CA THR A 468 -19.31 -21.49 -0.35
C THR A 468 -20.17 -20.23 -0.42
N SER A 469 -19.67 -19.09 0.08
CA SER A 469 -20.36 -17.81 -0.04
C SER A 469 -20.57 -17.40 -1.50
N SER A 470 -21.81 -17.02 -1.83
CA SER A 470 -22.19 -16.45 -3.13
C SER A 470 -21.71 -15.01 -3.29
N GLU A 471 -21.51 -14.29 -2.20
CA GLU A 471 -21.05 -12.90 -2.17
C GLU A 471 -19.81 -12.78 -1.29
N LEU A 472 -18.67 -12.47 -1.91
CA LEU A 472 -17.41 -12.17 -1.21
C LEU A 472 -17.11 -10.68 -1.18
N SER A 473 -17.68 -9.90 -2.10
CA SER A 473 -17.65 -8.44 -2.03
C SER A 473 -18.94 -7.97 -1.35
N ARG A 474 -18.89 -7.65 -0.06
CA ARG A 474 -20.00 -6.91 0.56
C ARG A 474 -19.98 -5.49 0.00
N ILE A 475 -20.83 -5.23 -1.00
CA ILE A 475 -21.10 -3.87 -1.52
C ILE A 475 -21.60 -2.93 -0.38
N GLN A 476 -21.98 -3.49 0.78
CA GLN A 476 -22.50 -2.81 1.96
C GLN A 476 -21.58 -2.87 3.19
N ALA A 477 -20.31 -3.27 3.04
CA ALA A 477 -19.39 -3.19 4.18
C ALA A 477 -19.29 -1.75 4.70
N ARG A 478 -19.30 -1.60 6.02
CA ARG A 478 -19.44 -0.30 6.69
C ARG A 478 -18.09 0.40 6.92
N PHE A 479 -16.99 -0.28 6.68
CA PHE A 479 -15.62 0.24 6.71
C PHE A 479 -15.14 0.64 5.31
N ARG A 480 -13.95 1.23 5.20
CA ARG A 480 -13.44 1.81 3.95
C ARG A 480 -12.80 0.73 3.08
N HIS A 481 -12.86 0.95 1.77
CA HIS A 481 -12.29 0.04 0.78
C HIS A 481 -11.27 0.75 -0.09
N LEU A 482 -9.98 0.53 0.18
CA LEU A 482 -8.94 0.97 -0.72
C LEU A 482 -8.84 0.00 -1.90
N LYS A 483 -8.95 0.50 -3.13
CA LYS A 483 -8.90 -0.31 -4.35
C LYS A 483 -7.66 0.00 -5.16
N VAL A 484 -7.04 -1.05 -5.70
CA VAL A 484 -5.93 -0.91 -6.64
C VAL A 484 -6.48 -0.75 -8.05
N ASN A 485 -6.17 0.38 -8.70
CA ASN A 485 -6.50 0.62 -10.10
C ASN A 485 -5.78 -0.41 -10.99
N ARG A 486 -6.55 -1.13 -11.81
CA ARG A 486 -6.04 -2.20 -12.69
C ARG A 486 -5.12 -1.73 -13.82
N ILE A 487 -5.13 -0.43 -14.13
CA ILE A 487 -4.31 0.14 -15.20
C ILE A 487 -3.07 0.80 -14.60
N THR A 488 -3.27 1.70 -13.62
CA THR A 488 -2.17 2.52 -13.09
C THR A 488 -1.42 1.83 -11.95
N GLY A 489 -2.09 0.97 -11.19
CA GLY A 489 -1.61 0.39 -9.93
C GLY A 489 -1.73 1.33 -8.73
N GLU A 490 -2.29 2.53 -8.92
CA GLU A 490 -2.54 3.49 -7.85
C GLU A 490 -3.72 3.05 -6.99
N THR A 491 -3.69 3.44 -5.72
CA THR A 491 -4.75 3.13 -4.76
C THR A 491 -5.70 4.31 -4.58
N ASN A 492 -7.00 4.05 -4.68
CA ASN A 492 -8.05 5.03 -4.46
C ASN A 492 -9.12 4.45 -3.52
N TYR A 493 -9.71 5.30 -2.69
CA TYR A 493 -10.84 4.95 -1.82
C TYR A 493 -12.16 4.86 -2.58
#